data_AF-J4KKW2-F1
#
_entry.id   AF-J4KKW2-F1
#
_cell.length_a   1.000
_cell.length_b   1.000
_cell.length_c   1.000
_cell.angle_alpha   90.00
_cell.angle_beta   90.00
_cell.angle_gamma   90.00
#
_symmetry.space_group_name_H-M   'P 1'
#
loop_
_entity.id
_entity.type
_entity.pdbx_description
1 polymer ?
#
loop_
_entity_poly.entity_id
_entity_poly.type
_entity_poly.pdbx_seq_one_letter_code
_entity_poly.pdbx_strand_id
1 'polypeptide(L)'
;MRPFCEGGNGKSLKAMIQGHETLKAELSDLRTAYNTNLRALAQQQIDWDTERSCLQEDNEQKIKALIEAKKHAEGTATKLRGEKEAMQVRMEGMGNKNNALKDELQVLKQQHDANLEELNNVQESLTTVRSFLVPLRALDETGRVTIHDGFADLFQSAMDLCQSALYHDVSDKNMAGSSFQSHALPLPASNSPAAKQMRVVAGLAACGKALDRHLFRDSFLTQSHELDEKLHLLATTDRLHHAYVRAALAKVLPAAQTQGQNRGAELAINEVMTAIGRWARDERALRSGLENICNKALKCWALAWQV
;
A
#
# COMPACT_ATOMS: atom_id res chain seq x y z
N MET A 1 -162.35 70.24 27.06
CA MET A 1 -162.55 69.12 27.99
C MET A 1 -161.26 68.31 28.08
N ARG A 2 -160.74 68.09 29.31
CA ARG A 2 -159.66 67.16 29.70
C ARG A 2 -160.18 65.68 29.64
N PRO A 3 -159.42 64.63 30.06
CA PRO A 3 -158.07 64.14 29.71
C PRO A 3 -158.01 62.58 29.54
N PHE A 4 -156.80 61.98 29.36
CA PHE A 4 -156.26 60.64 29.80
C PHE A 4 -155.28 60.05 28.74
N CYS A 5 -154.19 59.30 28.96
CA CYS A 5 -153.12 59.11 29.98
C CYS A 5 -152.07 58.12 29.39
N GLU A 6 -150.78 58.23 29.81
CA GLU A 6 -149.71 57.19 30.00
C GLU A 6 -149.22 56.31 28.79
N GLY A 7 -147.96 55.85 28.62
CA GLY A 7 -146.72 55.85 29.41
C GLY A 7 -145.55 55.02 28.80
N GLY A 8 -144.32 55.18 29.33
CA GLY A 8 -143.41 54.07 29.72
C GLY A 8 -142.44 53.39 28.73
N ASN A 9 -142.90 52.77 27.65
CA ASN A 9 -142.21 51.56 27.12
C ASN A 9 -141.25 51.74 25.92
N GLY A 10 -141.10 52.95 25.36
CA GLY A 10 -140.32 53.15 24.13
C GLY A 10 -138.80 53.27 24.28
N LYS A 11 -138.28 53.56 25.48
CA LYS A 11 -136.83 53.79 25.70
C LYS A 11 -136.03 52.49 25.94
N SER A 12 -136.67 51.43 26.42
CA SER A 12 -136.03 50.12 26.67
C SER A 12 -135.73 49.35 25.38
N LEU A 13 -136.66 49.39 24.40
CA LEU A 13 -136.50 48.69 23.13
C LEU A 13 -135.35 49.26 22.27
N LYS A 14 -135.16 50.59 22.32
CA LYS A 14 -134.08 51.25 21.56
C LYS A 14 -132.69 50.93 22.13
N ALA A 15 -132.54 50.83 23.44
CA ALA A 15 -131.30 50.39 24.08
C ALA A 15 -131.02 48.90 23.80
N MET A 16 -132.05 48.08 23.68
CA MET A 16 -131.92 46.66 23.35
C MET A 16 -131.56 46.42 21.88
N ILE A 17 -132.11 47.21 20.95
CA ILE A 17 -131.73 47.17 19.52
C ILE A 17 -130.31 47.70 19.34
N GLN A 18 -129.95 48.80 20.02
CA GLN A 18 -128.58 49.31 20.00
C GLN A 18 -127.62 48.27 20.58
N GLY A 19 -127.96 47.66 21.72
CA GLY A 19 -127.19 46.58 22.34
C GLY A 19 -127.09 45.34 21.46
N HIS A 20 -128.13 44.98 20.72
CA HIS A 20 -128.11 43.86 19.78
C HIS A 20 -127.22 44.15 18.55
N GLU A 21 -127.23 45.38 18.03
CA GLU A 21 -126.29 45.81 16.99
C GLU A 21 -124.84 45.85 17.51
N THR A 22 -124.60 46.32 18.74
CA THR A 22 -123.29 46.26 19.38
C THR A 22 -122.84 44.81 19.60
N LEU A 23 -123.72 43.92 20.08
CA LEU A 23 -123.39 42.52 20.28
C LEU A 23 -123.11 41.79 18.97
N LYS A 24 -123.79 42.18 17.89
CA LYS A 24 -123.60 41.62 16.55
C LYS A 24 -122.29 42.11 15.92
N ALA A 25 -121.92 43.37 16.17
CA ALA A 25 -120.60 43.90 15.84
C ALA A 25 -119.51 43.19 16.66
N GLU A 26 -119.69 43.05 17.97
CA GLU A 26 -118.76 42.33 18.86
C GLU A 26 -118.64 40.85 18.50
N LEU A 27 -119.73 40.17 18.12
CA LEU A 27 -119.69 38.79 17.62
C LEU A 27 -119.00 38.68 16.26
N SER A 28 -119.18 39.67 15.38
CA SER A 28 -118.47 39.75 14.11
C SER A 28 -116.98 39.98 14.32
N ASP A 29 -116.61 40.87 15.23
CA ASP A 29 -115.24 41.19 15.59
C ASP A 29 -114.59 40.01 16.30
N LEU A 30 -115.29 39.34 17.22
CA LEU A 30 -114.83 38.15 17.90
C LEU A 30 -114.66 36.98 16.93
N ARG A 31 -115.58 36.81 15.96
CA ARG A 31 -115.45 35.80 14.90
C ARG A 31 -114.26 36.11 13.98
N THR A 32 -114.03 37.39 13.69
CA THR A 32 -112.88 37.84 12.89
C THR A 32 -111.58 37.64 13.65
N ALA A 33 -111.53 37.98 14.94
CA ALA A 33 -110.41 37.75 15.84
C ALA A 33 -110.13 36.25 16.04
N TYR A 34 -111.18 35.44 16.21
CA TYR A 34 -111.07 33.98 16.30
C TYR A 34 -110.51 33.38 15.02
N ASN A 35 -111.04 33.76 13.85
CA ASN A 35 -110.52 33.29 12.56
C ASN A 35 -109.08 33.78 12.30
N THR A 36 -108.73 34.97 12.76
CA THR A 36 -107.38 35.53 12.62
C THR A 36 -106.40 34.81 13.55
N ASN A 37 -106.81 34.53 14.79
CA ASN A 37 -106.04 33.71 15.73
C ASN A 37 -105.88 32.28 15.21
N LEU A 38 -106.93 31.67 14.65
CA LEU A 38 -106.86 30.32 14.07
C LEU A 38 -105.88 30.27 12.89
N ARG A 39 -105.88 31.30 12.03
CA ARG A 39 -104.89 31.46 10.95
C ARG A 39 -103.48 31.70 11.47
N ALA A 40 -103.31 32.52 12.52
CA ALA A 40 -102.01 32.78 13.12
C ALA A 40 -101.43 31.51 13.79
N LEU A 41 -102.27 30.71 14.44
CA LEU A 41 -101.90 29.43 15.03
C LEU A 41 -101.53 28.40 13.95
N ALA A 42 -102.30 28.34 12.86
CA ALA A 42 -101.97 27.49 11.71
C ALA A 42 -100.67 27.93 11.03
N GLN A 43 -100.42 29.24 10.91
CA GLN A 43 -99.18 29.76 10.37
C GLN A 43 -97.99 29.45 11.28
N GLN A 44 -98.13 29.64 12.60
CA GLN A 44 -97.10 29.24 13.56
C GLN A 44 -96.79 27.74 13.46
N GLN A 45 -97.80 26.89 13.34
CA GLN A 45 -97.60 25.45 13.17
C GLN A 45 -96.75 25.15 11.92
N ILE A 46 -97.06 25.79 10.80
CA ILE A 46 -96.31 25.65 9.54
C ILE A 46 -94.87 26.17 9.70
N ASP A 47 -94.69 27.32 10.34
CA ASP A 47 -93.37 27.92 10.56
C ASP A 47 -92.51 27.03 11.46
N TRP A 48 -93.09 26.48 12.53
CA TRP A 48 -92.43 25.52 13.43
C TRP A 48 -92.06 24.22 12.72
N ASP A 49 -92.95 23.66 11.90
CA ASP A 49 -92.67 22.44 11.14
C ASP A 49 -91.59 22.68 10.08
N THR A 50 -91.60 23.87 9.45
CA THR A 50 -90.57 24.28 8.48
C THR A 50 -89.22 24.46 9.15
N GLU A 51 -89.16 25.18 10.27
CA GLU A 51 -87.92 25.38 11.04
C GLU A 51 -87.38 24.05 11.56
N ARG A 52 -88.25 23.18 12.07
CA ARG A 52 -87.88 21.83 12.50
C ARG A 52 -87.32 21.00 11.35
N SER A 53 -87.93 21.05 10.18
CA SER A 53 -87.44 20.34 8.98
C SER A 53 -86.08 20.87 8.53
N CYS A 54 -85.92 22.20 8.46
CA CYS A 54 -84.64 22.84 8.11
C CYS A 54 -83.53 22.48 9.10
N LEU A 55 -83.80 22.49 10.41
CA LEU A 55 -82.85 22.09 11.44
C LEU A 55 -82.50 20.61 11.36
N GLN A 56 -83.48 19.76 11.01
CA GLN A 56 -83.25 18.33 10.86
C GLN A 56 -82.36 18.05 9.64
N GLU A 57 -82.60 18.71 8.50
CA GLU A 57 -81.74 18.61 7.32
C GLU A 57 -80.32 19.15 7.57
N ASP A 58 -80.17 20.30 8.23
CA ASP A 58 -78.86 20.88 8.56
C ASP A 58 -78.07 19.96 9.52
N ASN A 59 -78.74 19.37 10.51
CA ASN A 59 -78.12 18.39 11.40
C ASN A 59 -77.71 17.11 10.65
N GLU A 60 -78.54 16.60 9.74
CA GLU A 60 -78.19 15.44 8.93
C GLU A 60 -76.99 15.71 8.02
N GLN A 61 -76.92 16.91 7.41
CA GLN A 61 -75.77 17.33 6.60
C GLN A 61 -74.51 17.46 7.45
N LYS A 62 -74.59 18.06 8.63
CA LYS A 62 -73.47 18.17 9.58
C LYS A 62 -72.99 16.80 10.04
N ILE A 63 -73.89 15.87 10.35
CA ILE A 63 -73.53 14.50 10.74
C ILE A 63 -72.80 13.80 9.58
N LYS A 64 -73.30 13.91 8.34
CA LYS A 64 -72.64 13.34 7.16
C LYS A 64 -71.24 13.93 6.96
N ALA A 65 -71.10 15.25 7.03
CA ALA A 65 -69.81 15.92 6.90
C ALA A 65 -68.81 15.49 8.00
N LEU A 66 -69.28 15.33 9.25
CA LEU A 66 -68.45 14.85 10.35
C LEU A 66 -68.00 13.40 10.18
N ILE A 67 -68.87 12.53 9.66
CA ILE A 67 -68.53 11.12 9.37
C ILE A 67 -67.46 11.05 8.27
N GLU A 68 -67.62 11.82 7.20
CA GLU A 68 -66.65 11.88 6.10
C GLU A 68 -65.31 12.46 6.55
N ALA A 69 -65.33 13.56 7.31
CA ALA A 69 -64.13 14.16 7.88
C ALA A 69 -63.40 13.19 8.83
N LYS A 70 -64.14 12.48 9.69
CA LYS A 70 -63.59 11.45 10.58
C LYS A 70 -62.94 10.32 9.78
N LYS A 71 -63.62 9.80 8.76
CA LYS A 71 -63.10 8.73 7.90
C LYS A 71 -61.83 9.15 7.16
N HIS A 72 -61.80 10.39 6.65
CA HIS A 72 -60.61 10.96 6.02
C HIS A 72 -59.45 11.11 7.02
N ALA A 73 -59.73 11.60 8.23
CA ALA A 73 -58.74 11.74 9.29
C ALA A 73 -58.17 10.38 9.73
N GLU A 74 -59.02 9.35 9.88
CA GLU A 74 -58.60 7.97 10.19
C GLU A 74 -57.74 7.36 9.07
N GLY A 75 -58.12 7.58 7.80
CA GLY A 75 -57.31 7.16 6.64
C GLY A 75 -55.94 7.86 6.60
N THR A 76 -55.89 9.15 6.96
CA THR A 76 -54.64 9.90 7.03
C THR A 76 -53.77 9.42 8.20
N ALA A 77 -54.37 9.17 9.38
CA ALA A 77 -53.66 8.70 10.56
C ALA A 77 -53.07 7.29 10.37
N THR A 78 -53.78 6.40 9.68
CA THR A 78 -53.28 5.06 9.34
C THR A 78 -52.11 5.12 8.35
N LYS A 79 -52.20 5.98 7.32
CA LYS A 79 -51.10 6.22 6.39
C LYS A 79 -49.84 6.77 7.09
N LEU A 80 -49.98 7.81 7.90
CA LEU A 80 -48.86 8.40 8.65
C LEU A 80 -48.22 7.41 9.62
N ARG A 81 -49.02 6.52 10.23
CA ARG A 81 -48.50 5.44 11.07
C ARG A 81 -47.62 4.47 10.27
N GLY A 82 -48.08 4.02 9.10
CA GLY A 82 -47.29 3.15 8.24
C GLY A 82 -46.00 3.80 7.74
N GLU A 83 -46.04 5.09 7.38
CA GLU A 83 -44.85 5.84 7.00
C GLU A 83 -43.85 5.99 8.16
N LYS A 84 -44.34 6.24 9.38
CA LYS A 84 -43.52 6.32 10.59
C LYS A 84 -42.83 4.98 10.89
N GLU A 85 -43.56 3.87 10.83
CA GLU A 85 -43.02 2.52 11.04
C GLU A 85 -41.96 2.18 9.98
N ALA A 86 -42.22 2.47 8.71
CA ALA A 86 -41.25 2.28 7.63
C ALA A 86 -39.98 3.12 7.82
N MET A 87 -40.12 4.38 8.24
CA MET A 87 -38.99 5.25 8.53
C MET A 87 -38.18 4.78 9.74
N GLN A 88 -38.85 4.27 10.78
CA GLN A 88 -38.18 3.69 11.96
C GLN A 88 -37.34 2.46 11.59
N VAL A 89 -37.91 1.51 10.85
CA VAL A 89 -37.16 0.33 10.36
C VAL A 89 -35.96 0.75 9.50
N ARG A 90 -36.11 1.80 8.68
CA ARG A 90 -35.01 2.33 7.86
C ARG A 90 -33.90 2.94 8.72
N MET A 91 -34.25 3.70 9.76
CA MET A 91 -33.27 4.28 10.69
C MET A 91 -32.51 3.20 11.46
N GLU A 92 -33.20 2.17 11.94
CA GLU A 92 -32.58 1.01 12.60
C GLU A 92 -31.63 0.27 11.64
N GLY A 93 -32.05 0.04 10.40
CA GLY A 93 -31.21 -0.56 9.36
C GLY A 93 -29.97 0.27 9.01
N MET A 94 -30.08 1.60 8.96
CA MET A 94 -28.91 2.48 8.78
C MET A 94 -28.00 2.49 10.01
N GLY A 95 -28.56 2.47 11.22
CA GLY A 95 -27.79 2.38 12.47
C GLY A 95 -26.94 1.12 12.50
N ASN A 96 -27.53 -0.02 12.15
CA ASN A 96 -26.81 -1.30 12.10
C ASN A 96 -25.68 -1.29 11.05
N LYS A 97 -25.92 -0.72 9.86
CA LYS A 97 -24.88 -0.57 8.83
C LYS A 97 -23.75 0.35 9.27
N ASN A 98 -24.07 1.45 9.95
CA ASN A 98 -23.07 2.39 10.44
C ASN A 98 -22.19 1.75 11.52
N ASN A 99 -22.76 0.93 12.40
CA ASN A 99 -22.01 0.15 13.37
C ASN A 99 -21.10 -0.89 12.69
N ALA A 100 -21.63 -1.64 11.73
CA ALA A 100 -20.84 -2.62 10.97
C ALA A 100 -19.65 -1.97 10.24
N LEU A 101 -19.88 -0.84 9.57
CA LEU A 101 -18.82 -0.09 8.90
C LEU A 101 -17.77 0.45 9.88
N LYS A 102 -18.20 0.86 11.08
CA LYS A 102 -17.29 1.31 12.13
C LYS A 102 -16.40 0.17 12.63
N ASP A 103 -16.98 -1.01 12.82
CA ASP A 103 -16.24 -2.21 13.24
C ASP A 103 -15.27 -2.66 12.15
N GLU A 104 -15.69 -2.69 10.88
CA GLU A 104 -14.81 -2.97 9.74
C GLU A 104 -13.66 -1.97 9.65
N LEU A 105 -13.94 -0.67 9.81
CA LEU A 105 -12.91 0.37 9.79
C LEU A 105 -11.91 0.20 10.95
N GLN A 106 -12.39 -0.20 12.13
CA GLN A 106 -11.51 -0.50 13.26
C GLN A 106 -10.62 -1.70 12.98
N VAL A 107 -11.16 -2.79 12.43
CA VAL A 107 -10.38 -3.99 12.05
C VAL A 107 -9.35 -3.63 10.98
N LEU A 108 -9.74 -2.87 9.96
CA LEU A 108 -8.85 -2.50 8.86
C LEU A 108 -7.73 -1.58 9.35
N LYS A 109 -8.02 -0.69 10.31
CA LYS A 109 -7.01 0.14 10.97
C LYS A 109 -6.02 -0.70 11.78
N GLN A 110 -6.50 -1.67 12.57
CA GLN A 110 -5.64 -2.58 13.32
C GLN A 110 -4.74 -3.42 12.40
N GLN A 111 -5.28 -3.91 11.28
CA GLN A 111 -4.50 -4.62 10.27
C GLN A 111 -3.45 -3.72 9.61
N HIS A 112 -3.80 -2.46 9.32
CA HIS A 112 -2.85 -1.51 8.77
C HIS A 112 -1.69 -1.24 9.73
N ASP A 113 -1.99 -1.01 11.01
CA ASP A 113 -0.98 -0.76 12.04
C ASP A 113 -0.07 -1.99 12.23
N ALA A 114 -0.64 -3.20 12.25
CA ALA A 114 0.13 -4.46 12.35
C ALA A 114 1.03 -4.68 11.12
N ASN A 115 0.53 -4.45 9.91
CA ASN A 115 1.32 -4.58 8.69
C ASN A 115 2.46 -3.55 8.64
N LEU A 116 2.24 -2.35 9.18
CA LEU A 116 3.27 -1.31 9.25
C LEU A 116 4.39 -1.70 10.22
N GLU A 117 4.04 -2.29 11.36
CA GLU A 117 5.00 -2.84 12.32
C GLU A 117 5.81 -4.00 11.71
N GLU A 118 5.16 -4.94 11.01
CA GLU A 118 5.83 -6.03 10.30
C GLU A 118 6.79 -5.49 9.23
N LEU A 119 6.37 -4.51 8.44
CA LEU A 119 7.20 -3.89 7.41
C LEU A 119 8.44 -3.23 8.02
N ASN A 120 8.28 -2.52 9.14
CA ASN A 120 9.41 -1.92 9.85
C ASN A 120 10.38 -2.98 10.37
N ASN A 121 9.88 -4.06 10.98
CA ASN A 121 10.70 -5.15 11.48
C ASN A 121 11.50 -5.85 10.35
N VAL A 122 10.86 -6.07 9.19
CA VAL A 122 11.51 -6.62 8.00
C VAL A 122 12.58 -5.65 7.48
N GLN A 123 12.27 -4.35 7.43
CA GLN A 123 13.22 -3.33 6.98
C GLN A 123 14.45 -3.22 7.90
N GLU A 124 14.27 -3.29 9.21
CA GLU A 124 15.36 -3.33 10.20
C GLU A 124 16.21 -4.59 10.06
N SER A 125 15.57 -5.75 9.91
CA SER A 125 16.26 -7.03 9.69
C SER A 125 17.09 -7.01 8.42
N LEU A 126 16.52 -6.48 7.34
CA LEU A 126 17.19 -6.37 6.05
C LEU A 126 18.33 -5.34 6.08
N THR A 127 18.17 -4.25 6.83
CA THR A 127 19.24 -3.29 7.10
C THR A 127 20.40 -3.94 7.86
N THR A 128 20.09 -4.74 8.88
CA THR A 128 21.06 -5.53 9.64
C THR A 128 21.82 -6.50 8.74
N VAL A 129 21.12 -7.29 7.91
CA VAL A 129 21.76 -8.21 6.96
C VAL A 129 22.66 -7.47 5.97
N ARG A 130 22.18 -6.36 5.38
CA ARG A 130 22.98 -5.52 4.48
C ARG A 130 24.21 -4.94 5.17
N SER A 131 24.15 -4.69 6.48
CA SER A 131 25.30 -4.23 7.26
C SER A 131 26.43 -5.26 7.33
N PHE A 132 26.16 -6.54 7.06
CA PHE A 132 27.20 -7.58 6.98
C PHE A 132 27.77 -7.78 5.58
N LEU A 133 27.22 -7.11 4.57
CA LEU A 133 27.65 -7.24 3.18
C LEU A 133 28.52 -6.05 2.74
N VAL A 134 29.44 -6.32 1.80
CA VAL A 134 30.07 -5.27 0.99
C VAL A 134 29.17 -5.00 -0.22
N PRO A 135 28.84 -3.72 -0.53
CA PRO A 135 28.08 -3.39 -1.72
C PRO A 135 28.82 -3.83 -2.98
N LEU A 136 28.19 -4.69 -3.78
CA LEU A 136 28.68 -5.03 -5.10
C LEU A 136 28.23 -3.97 -6.11
N ARG A 137 29.11 -3.63 -7.04
CA ARG A 137 28.85 -2.69 -8.12
C ARG A 137 28.34 -3.46 -9.33
N ALA A 138 27.43 -2.86 -10.08
CA ALA A 138 27.10 -3.40 -11.39
C ALA A 138 28.33 -3.25 -12.31
N LEU A 139 28.66 -4.29 -13.07
CA LEU A 139 29.73 -4.23 -14.07
C LEU A 139 29.25 -3.44 -15.30
N ASP A 140 29.48 -2.14 -15.29
CA ASP A 140 29.22 -1.25 -16.42
C ASP A 140 30.38 -1.28 -17.45
N GLU A 141 30.22 -0.55 -18.55
CA GLU A 141 31.23 -0.53 -19.62
C GLU A 141 32.56 0.08 -19.13
N THR A 142 32.49 1.15 -18.35
CA THR A 142 33.68 1.80 -17.75
C THR A 142 34.43 0.84 -16.84
N GLY A 143 33.72 0.09 -15.99
CA GLY A 143 34.28 -0.93 -15.12
C GLY A 143 34.94 -2.06 -15.90
N ARG A 144 34.32 -2.54 -16.98
CA ARG A 144 34.92 -3.55 -17.86
C ARG A 144 36.24 -3.09 -18.46
N VAL A 145 36.27 -1.89 -19.03
CA VAL A 145 37.49 -1.31 -19.62
C VAL A 145 38.58 -1.15 -18.56
N THR A 146 38.23 -0.63 -17.39
CA THR A 146 39.19 -0.44 -16.29
C THR A 146 39.81 -1.75 -15.82
N ILE A 147 39.00 -2.80 -15.65
CA ILE A 147 39.48 -4.13 -15.25
C ILE A 147 40.38 -4.71 -16.35
N HIS A 148 39.93 -4.66 -17.60
CA HIS A 148 40.68 -5.14 -18.76
C HIS A 148 42.06 -4.47 -18.85
N ASP A 149 42.11 -3.14 -18.81
CA ASP A 149 43.34 -2.37 -18.94
C ASP A 149 44.29 -2.61 -17.76
N GLY A 150 43.75 -2.78 -16.55
CA GLY A 150 44.53 -3.15 -15.37
C GLY A 150 45.23 -4.51 -15.54
N PHE A 151 44.52 -5.53 -16.04
CA PHE A 151 45.14 -6.84 -16.31
C PHE A 151 46.11 -6.81 -17.50
N ALA A 152 45.85 -5.99 -18.52
CA ALA A 152 46.78 -5.79 -19.63
C ALA A 152 48.10 -5.13 -19.16
N ASP A 153 48.03 -4.08 -18.33
CA ASP A 153 49.21 -3.44 -17.74
C ASP A 153 49.98 -4.40 -16.81
N LEU A 154 49.25 -5.21 -16.02
CA LEU A 154 49.86 -6.24 -15.18
C LEU A 154 50.65 -7.26 -16.02
N PHE A 155 50.05 -7.75 -17.11
CA PHE A 155 50.70 -8.71 -18.01
C PHE A 155 51.95 -8.11 -18.65
N GLN A 156 51.85 -6.88 -19.16
CA GLN A 156 52.99 -6.19 -19.77
C GLN A 156 54.11 -5.95 -18.75
N SER A 157 53.77 -5.54 -17.53
CA SER A 157 54.75 -5.35 -16.45
C SER A 157 55.48 -6.64 -16.11
N ALA A 158 54.76 -7.78 -16.08
CA ALA A 158 55.36 -9.08 -15.83
C ALA A 158 56.27 -9.54 -16.97
N MET A 159 55.88 -9.26 -18.23
CA MET A 159 56.70 -9.49 -19.43
C MET A 159 58.00 -8.71 -19.35
N ASP A 160 57.94 -7.41 -19.09
CA ASP A 160 59.12 -6.53 -19.02
C ASP A 160 60.07 -6.96 -17.89
N LEU A 161 59.51 -7.36 -16.74
CA LEU A 161 60.29 -7.91 -15.63
C LEU A 161 60.99 -9.22 -16.03
N CYS A 162 60.26 -10.18 -16.61
CA CYS A 162 60.84 -11.45 -17.02
C CYS A 162 61.90 -11.26 -18.11
N GLN A 163 61.65 -10.37 -19.06
CA GLN A 163 62.59 -10.06 -20.13
C GLN A 163 63.87 -9.42 -19.59
N SER A 164 63.77 -8.41 -18.73
CA SER A 164 64.95 -7.77 -18.12
C SER A 164 65.74 -8.71 -17.20
N ALA A 165 65.06 -9.58 -16.45
CA ALA A 165 65.69 -10.48 -15.50
C ALA A 165 66.28 -11.74 -16.15
N LEU A 166 65.64 -12.31 -17.18
CA LEU A 166 65.94 -13.66 -17.69
C LEU A 166 66.54 -13.68 -19.10
N TYR A 167 66.39 -12.60 -19.89
CA TYR A 167 66.96 -12.50 -21.24
C TYR A 167 68.45 -12.13 -21.19
N HIS A 168 69.29 -13.05 -20.73
CA HIS A 168 70.74 -12.87 -20.68
C HIS A 168 71.48 -14.20 -20.72
N ASP A 169 72.80 -14.13 -20.86
CA ASP A 169 73.65 -15.33 -20.80
C ASP A 169 73.76 -15.83 -19.37
N VAL A 170 73.38 -17.08 -19.17
CA VAL A 170 73.46 -17.75 -17.86
C VAL A 170 74.69 -18.66 -17.87
N SER A 171 75.39 -18.71 -16.75
CA SER A 171 76.60 -19.52 -16.60
C SER A 171 76.29 -21.03 -16.58
N ASP A 172 77.24 -21.86 -16.98
CA ASP A 172 77.07 -23.32 -17.01
C ASP A 172 76.71 -23.92 -15.64
N LYS A 173 77.15 -23.29 -14.55
CA LYS A 173 76.79 -23.67 -13.17
C LYS A 173 75.30 -23.50 -12.86
N ASN A 174 74.67 -22.49 -13.46
CA ASN A 174 73.24 -22.21 -13.30
C ASN A 174 72.38 -22.98 -14.33
N MET A 175 73.01 -23.52 -15.39
CA MET A 175 72.39 -24.42 -16.37
C MET A 175 72.39 -25.88 -15.90
N ALA A 176 73.42 -26.30 -15.15
CA ALA A 176 73.53 -27.64 -14.62
C ALA A 176 72.65 -27.80 -13.36
N GLY A 177 71.63 -28.65 -13.42
CA GLY A 177 70.97 -29.17 -12.22
C GLY A 177 69.49 -28.86 -12.02
N SER A 178 68.71 -28.51 -13.05
CA SER A 178 67.26 -28.51 -12.87
C SER A 178 66.46 -28.76 -14.12
N SER A 179 65.69 -29.85 -14.08
CA SER A 179 64.38 -29.85 -14.69
C SER A 179 63.56 -28.74 -14.03
N PHE A 180 62.91 -27.91 -14.84
CA PHE A 180 61.85 -27.02 -14.41
C PHE A 180 60.63 -27.90 -14.06
N GLN A 181 60.71 -28.66 -12.97
CA GLN A 181 59.77 -29.76 -12.68
C GLN A 181 58.32 -29.29 -12.48
N SER A 182 58.10 -27.99 -12.24
CA SER A 182 56.76 -27.41 -12.00
C SER A 182 55.97 -27.12 -13.29
N HIS A 183 56.62 -27.06 -14.45
CA HIS A 183 55.95 -26.81 -15.73
C HIS A 183 56.47 -27.78 -16.80
N ALA A 184 55.57 -28.27 -17.66
CA ALA A 184 55.88 -29.24 -18.72
C ALA A 184 56.82 -28.72 -19.84
N LEU A 185 57.51 -27.60 -19.61
CA LEU A 185 58.43 -26.99 -20.57
C LEU A 185 59.88 -27.34 -20.18
N PRO A 186 60.56 -28.19 -20.97
CA PRO A 186 61.99 -28.40 -20.78
C PRO A 186 62.70 -27.08 -21.08
N LEU A 187 63.39 -26.55 -20.08
CA LEU A 187 64.15 -25.32 -20.27
C LEU A 187 65.51 -25.61 -20.93
N PRO A 188 65.82 -24.99 -22.07
CA PRO A 188 67.04 -25.28 -22.80
C PRO A 188 68.27 -24.76 -22.05
N ALA A 189 69.21 -25.67 -21.79
CA ALA A 189 70.52 -25.41 -21.19
C ALA A 189 71.50 -24.78 -22.20
N SER A 190 71.09 -23.68 -22.85
CA SER A 190 71.95 -22.93 -23.78
C SER A 190 71.68 -21.43 -23.73
N ASN A 191 72.59 -20.66 -24.31
CA ASN A 191 72.49 -19.20 -24.43
C ASN A 191 72.06 -18.73 -25.83
N SER A 192 71.52 -19.64 -26.65
CA SER A 192 70.89 -19.27 -27.92
C SER A 192 69.74 -18.27 -27.72
N PRO A 193 69.44 -17.40 -28.70
CA PRO A 193 68.31 -16.47 -28.61
C PRO A 193 66.99 -17.18 -28.28
N ALA A 194 66.71 -18.33 -28.90
CA ALA A 194 65.54 -19.13 -28.62
C ALA A 194 65.52 -19.64 -27.17
N ALA A 195 66.66 -20.06 -26.63
CA ALA A 195 66.75 -20.54 -25.25
C ALA A 195 66.53 -19.43 -24.21
N LYS A 196 67.00 -18.21 -24.49
CA LYS A 196 66.71 -17.03 -23.66
C LYS A 196 65.22 -16.70 -23.67
N GLN A 197 64.58 -16.73 -24.84
CA GLN A 197 63.13 -16.52 -24.95
C GLN A 197 62.35 -17.58 -24.18
N MET A 198 62.74 -18.86 -24.27
CA MET A 198 62.09 -19.93 -23.50
C MET A 198 62.19 -19.71 -21.99
N ARG A 199 63.31 -19.18 -21.48
CA ARG A 199 63.45 -18.80 -20.06
C ARG A 199 62.50 -17.67 -19.67
N VAL A 200 62.37 -16.63 -20.51
CA VAL A 200 61.38 -15.55 -20.30
C VAL A 200 59.96 -16.12 -20.24
N VAL A 201 59.59 -16.98 -21.19
CA VAL A 201 58.27 -17.63 -21.22
C VAL A 201 58.03 -18.49 -19.98
N ALA A 202 59.03 -19.24 -19.51
CA ALA A 202 58.91 -19.99 -18.27
C ALA A 202 58.76 -19.10 -17.03
N GLY A 203 59.42 -17.94 -16.99
CA GLY A 203 59.21 -16.93 -15.95
C GLY A 203 57.77 -16.41 -15.93
N LEU A 204 57.22 -16.08 -17.09
CA LEU A 204 55.81 -15.69 -17.21
C LEU A 204 54.85 -16.78 -16.78
N ALA A 205 55.11 -18.03 -17.18
CA ALA A 205 54.30 -19.17 -16.78
C ALA A 205 54.34 -19.39 -15.25
N ALA A 206 55.50 -19.23 -14.63
CA ALA A 206 55.65 -19.29 -13.17
C ALA A 206 54.88 -18.15 -12.48
N CYS A 207 55.00 -16.92 -12.97
CA CYS A 207 54.25 -15.78 -12.46
C CYS A 207 52.74 -16.02 -12.56
N GLY A 208 52.22 -16.40 -13.74
CA GLY A 208 50.80 -16.64 -13.94
C GLY A 208 50.24 -17.70 -12.99
N LYS A 209 50.94 -18.83 -12.83
CA LYS A 209 50.55 -19.92 -11.92
C LYS A 209 50.58 -19.48 -10.46
N ALA A 210 51.60 -18.75 -10.04
CA ALA A 210 51.73 -18.27 -8.67
C ALA A 210 50.66 -17.22 -8.32
N LEU A 211 50.36 -16.31 -9.26
CA LEU A 211 49.31 -15.31 -9.09
C LEU A 211 47.92 -15.97 -9.02
N ASP A 212 47.61 -16.87 -9.94
CA ASP A 212 46.36 -17.64 -9.95
C ASP A 212 46.15 -18.39 -8.63
N ARG A 213 47.19 -19.10 -8.18
CA ARG A 213 47.14 -19.92 -6.97
C ARG A 213 46.99 -19.10 -5.68
N HIS A 214 47.74 -18.01 -5.54
CA HIS A 214 47.89 -17.34 -4.25
C HIS A 214 47.23 -15.96 -4.16
N LEU A 215 46.96 -15.28 -5.29
CA LEU A 215 46.44 -13.91 -5.31
C LEU A 215 45.06 -13.80 -5.93
N PHE A 216 44.72 -14.57 -6.96
CA PHE A 216 43.39 -14.53 -7.61
C PHE A 216 42.40 -15.46 -6.92
N ARG A 217 42.22 -15.23 -5.61
CA ARG A 217 41.35 -16.02 -4.74
C ARG A 217 40.12 -15.23 -4.34
N ASP A 218 39.01 -15.93 -4.12
CA ASP A 218 37.77 -15.30 -3.65
C ASP A 218 37.82 -14.94 -2.16
N SER A 219 38.65 -15.64 -1.38
CA SER A 219 38.82 -15.39 0.05
C SER A 219 40.24 -15.75 0.53
N PHE A 220 40.78 -14.93 1.43
CA PHE A 220 42.08 -15.15 2.09
C PHE A 220 41.94 -15.62 3.53
N LEU A 221 40.72 -16.00 3.96
CA LEU A 221 40.45 -16.51 5.31
C LEU A 221 41.07 -17.88 5.56
N THR A 222 41.30 -18.67 4.50
CA THR A 222 41.82 -20.03 4.60
C THR A 222 43.11 -20.18 3.81
N GLN A 223 44.02 -21.01 4.33
CA GLN A 223 45.26 -21.36 3.62
C GLN A 223 45.02 -22.48 2.61
N SER A 224 44.03 -23.33 2.83
CA SER A 224 43.60 -24.40 1.91
C SER A 224 42.83 -23.83 0.73
N HIS A 225 42.96 -24.47 -0.44
CA HIS A 225 42.18 -24.12 -1.63
C HIS A 225 40.76 -24.71 -1.64
N GLU A 226 40.39 -25.52 -0.63
CA GLU A 226 39.07 -26.16 -0.56
C GLU A 226 37.91 -25.14 -0.63
N LEU A 227 38.04 -24.00 0.06
CA LEU A 227 37.03 -22.94 0.01
C LEU A 227 36.94 -22.33 -1.40
N ASP A 228 38.08 -22.08 -2.05
CA ASP A 228 38.11 -21.52 -3.41
C ASP A 228 37.48 -22.49 -4.42
N GLU A 229 37.74 -23.79 -4.30
CA GLU A 229 37.13 -24.82 -5.15
C GLU A 229 35.60 -24.83 -5.02
N LYS A 230 35.07 -24.71 -3.80
CA LYS A 230 33.62 -24.63 -3.57
C LYS A 230 33.03 -23.33 -4.09
N LEU A 231 33.72 -22.20 -3.90
CA LEU A 231 33.28 -20.91 -4.43
C LEU A 231 33.30 -20.88 -5.96
N HIS A 232 34.31 -21.49 -6.58
CA HIS A 232 34.36 -21.62 -8.03
C HIS A 232 33.21 -22.51 -8.56
N LEU A 233 32.92 -23.63 -7.91
CA LEU A 233 31.76 -24.46 -8.24
C LEU A 233 30.45 -23.67 -8.10
N LEU A 234 30.31 -22.90 -7.01
CA LEU A 234 29.14 -22.04 -6.79
C LEU A 234 29.00 -21.00 -7.90
N ALA A 235 30.09 -20.34 -8.32
CA ALA A 235 30.08 -19.37 -9.42
C ALA A 235 29.59 -19.97 -10.75
N THR A 236 29.85 -21.25 -11.00
CA THR A 236 29.37 -21.95 -12.20
C THR A 236 27.91 -22.39 -12.10
N THR A 237 27.41 -22.65 -10.89
CA THR A 237 26.07 -23.21 -10.65
C THR A 237 25.03 -22.11 -10.41
N ASP A 238 25.37 -21.13 -9.57
CA ASP A 238 24.51 -20.01 -9.17
C ASP A 238 25.36 -18.75 -8.94
N ARG A 239 25.43 -17.92 -9.99
CA ARG A 239 26.22 -16.68 -9.99
C ARG A 239 25.73 -15.65 -8.97
N LEU A 240 24.42 -15.59 -8.73
CA LEU A 240 23.86 -14.60 -7.81
C LEU A 240 24.19 -14.99 -6.37
N HIS A 241 24.05 -16.28 -6.04
CA HIS A 241 24.42 -16.79 -4.73
C HIS A 241 25.93 -16.65 -4.49
N HIS A 242 26.79 -16.97 -5.47
CA HIS A 242 28.23 -16.73 -5.37
C HIS A 242 28.55 -15.27 -5.07
N ALA A 243 27.91 -14.32 -5.76
CA ALA A 243 28.09 -12.89 -5.53
C ALA A 243 27.77 -12.50 -4.07
N TYR A 244 26.63 -12.95 -3.52
CA TYR A 244 26.27 -12.67 -2.13
C TYR A 244 27.26 -13.27 -1.12
N VAL A 245 27.71 -14.51 -1.34
CA VAL A 245 28.71 -15.15 -0.48
C VAL A 245 30.02 -14.37 -0.52
N ARG A 246 30.48 -13.95 -1.70
CA ARG A 246 31.66 -13.09 -1.86
C ARG A 246 31.52 -11.79 -1.08
N ALA A 247 30.38 -11.11 -1.20
CA ALA A 247 30.09 -9.85 -0.54
C ALA A 247 30.11 -9.98 0.98
N ALA A 248 29.64 -11.11 1.51
CA ALA A 248 29.72 -11.42 2.94
C ALA A 248 31.16 -11.71 3.38
N LEU A 249 31.85 -12.64 2.69
CA LEU A 249 33.24 -13.02 2.99
C LEU A 249 34.19 -11.83 2.97
N ALA A 250 33.90 -10.84 2.12
CA ALA A 250 34.66 -9.60 2.03
C ALA A 250 34.68 -8.78 3.33
N LYS A 251 33.62 -8.88 4.13
CA LYS A 251 33.49 -8.16 5.41
C LYS A 251 33.91 -9.00 6.62
N VAL A 252 34.01 -10.32 6.45
CA VAL A 252 34.42 -11.24 7.51
C VAL A 252 35.90 -11.03 7.81
N LEU A 253 36.20 -10.67 9.07
CA LEU A 253 37.55 -10.53 9.63
C LEU A 253 38.53 -9.77 8.71
N PRO A 254 38.32 -8.47 8.46
CA PRO A 254 39.12 -7.71 7.48
C PRO A 254 40.63 -7.75 7.76
N ALA A 255 41.04 -7.74 9.02
CA ALA A 255 42.45 -7.86 9.40
C ALA A 255 43.06 -9.22 9.00
N ALA A 256 42.30 -10.31 9.16
CA ALA A 256 42.74 -11.64 8.75
C ALA A 256 42.81 -11.77 7.23
N GLN A 257 41.86 -11.17 6.50
CA GLN A 257 41.89 -11.08 5.03
C GLN A 257 43.16 -10.35 4.55
N THR A 258 43.46 -9.16 5.10
CA THR A 258 44.68 -8.40 4.74
C THR A 258 45.96 -9.18 5.06
N GLN A 259 46.02 -9.85 6.21
CA GLN A 259 47.16 -10.69 6.56
C GLN A 259 47.31 -11.87 5.59
N GLY A 260 46.20 -12.51 5.22
CA GLY A 260 46.17 -13.60 4.24
C GLY A 260 46.62 -13.14 2.84
N GLN A 261 46.21 -11.94 2.40
CA GLN A 261 46.67 -11.32 1.16
C GLN A 261 48.19 -11.09 1.14
N ASN A 262 48.74 -10.49 2.20
CA ASN A 262 50.17 -10.24 2.33
C ASN A 262 50.97 -11.55 2.33
N ARG A 263 50.46 -12.59 3.00
CA ARG A 263 51.07 -13.92 2.99
C ARG A 263 50.98 -14.57 1.62
N GLY A 264 49.85 -14.44 0.92
CA GLY A 264 49.68 -14.93 -0.45
C GLY A 264 50.70 -14.29 -1.41
N ALA A 265 50.92 -12.97 -1.30
CA ALA A 265 51.94 -12.27 -2.07
C ALA A 265 53.35 -12.82 -1.80
N GLU A 266 53.74 -13.01 -0.54
CA GLU A 266 55.03 -13.62 -0.20
C GLU A 266 55.15 -15.06 -0.71
N LEU A 267 54.09 -15.87 -0.61
CA LEU A 267 54.10 -17.23 -1.16
C LEU A 267 54.27 -17.24 -2.69
N ALA A 268 53.58 -16.34 -3.40
CA ALA A 268 53.73 -16.21 -4.85
C ALA A 268 55.16 -15.79 -5.24
N ILE A 269 55.72 -14.80 -4.55
CA ILE A 269 57.10 -14.36 -4.78
C ILE A 269 58.07 -15.52 -4.56
N ASN A 270 57.94 -16.25 -3.45
CA ASN A 270 58.82 -17.37 -3.14
C ASN A 270 58.67 -18.53 -4.13
N GLU A 271 57.46 -18.83 -4.60
CA GLU A 271 57.23 -19.85 -5.62
C GLU A 271 57.92 -19.49 -6.94
N VAL A 272 57.77 -18.24 -7.40
CA VAL A 272 58.44 -17.76 -8.62
C VAL A 272 59.96 -17.74 -8.43
N MET A 273 60.47 -17.23 -7.31
CA MET A 273 61.90 -17.21 -7.01
C MET A 273 62.51 -18.61 -6.96
N THR A 274 61.78 -19.59 -6.42
CA THR A 274 62.22 -21.00 -6.41
C THR A 274 62.25 -21.58 -7.82
N ALA A 275 61.31 -21.18 -8.67
CA ALA A 275 61.20 -21.67 -10.05
C ALA A 275 62.30 -21.09 -10.96
N ILE A 276 62.51 -19.77 -10.94
CA ILE A 276 63.33 -19.06 -11.93
C ILE A 276 64.48 -18.22 -11.34
N GLY A 277 64.57 -18.05 -10.03
CA GLY A 277 65.51 -17.13 -9.38
C GLY A 277 66.97 -17.39 -9.74
N ARG A 278 67.37 -18.67 -9.82
CA ARG A 278 68.73 -19.09 -10.20
C ARG A 278 69.18 -18.60 -11.59
N TRP A 279 68.22 -18.29 -12.47
CA TRP A 279 68.46 -17.80 -13.83
C TRP A 279 68.31 -16.30 -13.95
N ALA A 280 68.06 -15.59 -12.85
CA ALA A 280 67.95 -14.14 -12.84
C ALA A 280 69.33 -13.51 -12.90
N ARG A 281 69.44 -12.40 -13.63
CA ARG A 281 70.67 -11.58 -13.67
C ARG A 281 70.99 -11.00 -12.29
N ASP A 282 69.93 -10.59 -11.59
CA ASP A 282 69.95 -10.06 -10.24
C ASP A 282 68.70 -10.56 -9.51
N GLU A 283 68.90 -11.48 -8.58
CA GLU A 283 67.82 -12.07 -7.77
C GLU A 283 67.11 -11.04 -6.89
N ARG A 284 67.82 -10.00 -6.41
CA ARG A 284 67.23 -8.95 -5.57
C ARG A 284 66.34 -8.04 -6.40
N ALA A 285 66.81 -7.64 -7.58
CA ALA A 285 66.01 -6.87 -8.53
C ALA A 285 64.77 -7.65 -8.99
N LEU A 286 64.91 -8.95 -9.27
CA LEU A 286 63.78 -9.81 -9.60
C LEU A 286 62.76 -9.86 -8.44
N ARG A 287 63.21 -10.10 -7.20
CA ARG A 287 62.32 -10.13 -6.03
C ARG A 287 61.56 -8.82 -5.85
N SER A 288 62.25 -7.68 -5.92
CA SER A 288 61.62 -6.36 -5.82
C SER A 288 60.62 -6.10 -6.97
N GLY A 289 60.95 -6.55 -8.18
CA GLY A 289 60.03 -6.51 -9.31
C GLY A 289 58.77 -7.34 -9.06
N LEU A 290 58.91 -8.56 -8.53
CA LEU A 290 57.80 -9.45 -8.20
C LEU A 290 56.91 -8.88 -7.09
N GLU A 291 57.47 -8.18 -6.10
CA GLU A 291 56.70 -7.44 -5.10
C GLU A 291 55.79 -6.39 -5.77
N ASN A 292 56.31 -5.66 -6.76
CA ASN A 292 55.51 -4.69 -7.52
C ASN A 292 54.41 -5.37 -8.36
N ILE A 293 54.73 -6.50 -9.01
CA ILE A 293 53.74 -7.31 -9.74
C ILE A 293 52.63 -7.81 -8.82
N CYS A 294 52.96 -8.35 -7.65
CA CYS A 294 51.97 -8.81 -6.68
C CYS A 294 51.07 -7.67 -6.18
N ASN A 295 51.65 -6.50 -5.90
CA ASN A 295 50.90 -5.32 -5.50
C ASN A 295 49.96 -4.83 -6.61
N LYS A 296 50.41 -4.82 -7.87
CA LYS A 296 49.54 -4.50 -9.03
C LYS A 296 48.43 -5.53 -9.18
N ALA A 297 48.74 -6.82 -9.07
CA ALA A 297 47.79 -7.91 -9.18
C ALA A 297 46.69 -7.83 -8.11
N LEU A 298 47.03 -7.59 -6.84
CA LEU A 298 46.05 -7.40 -5.77
C LEU A 298 45.14 -6.20 -6.03
N LYS A 299 45.67 -5.08 -6.55
CA LYS A 299 44.86 -3.91 -6.90
C LYS A 299 43.89 -4.20 -8.05
N CYS A 300 44.34 -4.87 -9.10
CA CYS A 300 43.49 -5.25 -10.23
C CYS A 300 42.43 -6.28 -9.81
N TRP A 301 42.83 -7.27 -9.02
CA TRP A 301 41.91 -8.27 -8.49
C TRP A 301 40.86 -7.66 -7.58
N ALA A 302 41.21 -6.67 -6.74
CA ALA A 302 40.24 -5.96 -5.91
C ALA A 302 39.17 -5.21 -6.71
N LEU A 303 39.46 -4.79 -7.94
CA LEU A 303 38.50 -4.17 -8.86
C LEU A 303 37.58 -5.18 -9.54
N ALA A 304 38.07 -6.42 -9.78
CA ALA A 304 37.31 -7.52 -10.41
C ALA A 304 36.51 -8.35 -9.40
N TRP A 305 37.00 -8.42 -8.16
CA TRP A 305 36.16 -8.51 -6.96
C TRP A 305 35.28 -7.24 -6.90
N GLN A 306 34.50 -6.84 -5.91
CA GLN A 306 33.59 -5.65 -6.01
C GLN A 306 32.50 -5.62 -7.11
N VAL A 307 32.71 -6.09 -8.35
CA VAL A 307 31.68 -6.27 -9.40
C VAL A 307 31.12 -7.67 -9.43
#